data_AF-A0A559TEH5-F1
#
_entry.id   AF-A0A559TEH5-F1
#
_cell.length_a   1.000
_cell.length_b   1.000
_cell.length_c   1.000
_cell.angle_alpha   90.00
_cell.angle_beta   90.00
_cell.angle_gamma   90.00
#
_symmetry.space_group_name_H-M   'P 1'
#
loop_
_entity.id
_entity.type
_entity.pdbx_description
1 polymer ?
#
loop_
_entity_poly.entity_id
_entity_poly.type
_entity_poly.pdbx_seq_one_letter_code
_entity_poly.pdbx_strand_id
1 'polypeptide(L)'
;MTSRCPPLPFLSLCIVLVAVLAACSPSQKRYSETEIEFLASDAHVIVGDVPLVVPFVALTGLVSAKHSFSLNKSKDRKAAKERLEEFRKSASSQDTAPTIDNLEITMRTYGWDDFDTSLIRICSRFTRQWSRSVCNDPSSPLQQAMPHDNNHFFLVDDRKLDAFQNHRRVSDQLREMHLKSGETSLVCDTKSTGDTTLCTAAIAIERHLVAVWSVWGSTTEANSRQEREGAAIKAFVVNALGPTENFPSLFSLVCELNTPATPTGAHENPCGLSPISRP
;
A
#
# COMPACT_ATOMS: atom_id res chain seq x y z
N MET A 1 -5.08 -62.63 -47.54
CA MET A 1 -4.33 -62.12 -46.38
C MET A 1 -5.04 -60.87 -45.87
N THR A 2 -5.92 -61.05 -44.89
CA THR A 2 -6.73 -59.98 -44.29
C THR A 2 -6.15 -59.65 -42.92
N SER A 3 -5.46 -58.52 -42.82
CA SER A 3 -4.88 -58.02 -41.57
C SER A 3 -5.96 -57.29 -40.78
N ARG A 4 -6.33 -57.84 -39.62
CA ARG A 4 -7.24 -57.20 -38.65
C ARG A 4 -6.39 -56.40 -37.66
N CYS A 5 -6.53 -55.08 -37.70
CA CYS A 5 -5.94 -54.18 -36.70
C CYS A 5 -6.86 -54.12 -35.47
N PRO A 6 -6.39 -54.38 -34.24
CA PRO A 6 -7.21 -54.22 -33.04
C PRO A 6 -7.44 -52.73 -32.74
N PRO A 7 -8.61 -52.34 -32.22
CA PRO A 7 -8.87 -50.96 -31.80
C PRO A 7 -8.04 -50.64 -30.54
N LEU A 8 -7.17 -49.62 -30.65
CA LEU A 8 -6.40 -49.06 -29.53
C LEU A 8 -7.31 -48.30 -28.55
N PRO A 9 -7.08 -48.38 -27.22
CA PRO A 9 -7.88 -47.73 -26.20
C PRO A 9 -7.47 -46.27 -26.00
N PHE A 10 -7.71 -45.40 -27.00
CA PHE A 10 -7.39 -43.97 -26.90
C PHE A 10 -8.39 -43.15 -26.06
N LEU A 11 -9.50 -43.74 -25.61
CA LEU A 11 -10.56 -43.01 -24.88
C LEU A 11 -10.27 -42.78 -23.39
N SER A 12 -9.38 -43.57 -22.77
CA SER A 12 -9.13 -43.46 -21.32
C SER A 12 -8.17 -42.32 -20.95
N LEU A 13 -7.26 -41.94 -21.87
CA LEU A 13 -6.27 -40.89 -21.60
C LEU A 13 -6.87 -39.47 -21.63
N CYS A 14 -7.94 -39.24 -22.40
CA CYS A 14 -8.59 -37.93 -22.49
C CYS A 14 -9.37 -37.55 -21.22
N ILE A 15 -9.92 -38.51 -20.48
CA ILE A 15 -10.75 -38.22 -19.29
C ILE A 15 -9.89 -37.74 -18.11
N VAL A 16 -8.66 -38.26 -17.96
CA VAL A 16 -7.75 -37.84 -16.89
C VAL A 16 -7.21 -36.43 -17.12
N LEU A 17 -7.01 -36.02 -18.39
CA LEU A 17 -6.51 -34.68 -18.71
C LEU A 17 -7.54 -33.57 -18.41
N VAL A 18 -8.84 -33.85 -18.59
CA VAL A 18 -9.91 -32.88 -18.27
C VAL A 18 -10.08 -32.69 -16.75
N ALA A 19 -9.90 -33.76 -15.96
CA ALA A 19 -10.01 -33.66 -14.50
C ALA A 19 -8.86 -32.85 -13.86
N VAL A 20 -7.65 -32.91 -14.43
CA VAL A 20 -6.50 -32.11 -13.95
C VAL A 20 -6.65 -30.62 -14.30
N LEU A 21 -7.31 -30.29 -15.41
CA LEU A 21 -7.57 -28.89 -15.80
C LEU A 21 -8.70 -28.24 -14.97
N ALA A 22 -9.69 -29.00 -14.51
CA ALA A 22 -10.77 -28.47 -13.68
C ALA A 22 -10.36 -28.25 -12.20
N ALA A 23 -9.37 -28.99 -11.69
CA ALA A 23 -8.97 -28.93 -10.28
C ALA A 23 -8.08 -27.71 -9.92
N CYS A 24 -7.61 -26.94 -10.90
CA CYS A 24 -6.71 -25.79 -10.70
C CYS A 24 -7.36 -24.44 -11.00
N SER A 25 -8.69 -24.33 -11.01
CA SER A 25 -9.33 -23.00 -11.05
C SER A 25 -9.31 -22.42 -9.64
N PRO A 26 -8.50 -21.38 -9.35
CA PRO A 26 -8.52 -20.74 -8.05
C PRO A 26 -9.93 -20.21 -7.82
N SER A 27 -10.59 -20.72 -6.79
CA SER A 27 -11.90 -20.23 -6.36
C SER A 27 -11.73 -18.73 -6.07
N GLN A 28 -12.33 -17.87 -6.91
CA GLN A 28 -12.40 -16.44 -6.65
C GLN A 28 -13.00 -16.26 -5.26
N LYS A 29 -12.19 -15.75 -4.34
CA LYS A 29 -12.66 -15.35 -3.02
C LYS A 29 -13.72 -14.28 -3.27
N ARG A 30 -14.91 -14.45 -2.73
CA ARG A 30 -15.95 -13.42 -2.78
C ARG A 30 -16.03 -12.80 -1.40
N TYR A 31 -15.83 -11.49 -1.31
CA TYR A 31 -16.06 -10.77 -0.08
C TYR A 31 -17.56 -10.63 0.18
N SER A 32 -17.97 -10.88 1.42
CA SER A 32 -19.32 -10.61 1.90
C SER A 32 -19.56 -9.11 2.09
N GLU A 33 -20.83 -8.67 2.14
CA GLU A 33 -21.17 -7.26 2.40
C GLU A 33 -20.51 -6.72 3.68
N THR A 34 -20.52 -7.52 4.75
CA THR A 34 -19.98 -7.13 6.05
C THR A 34 -18.45 -7.02 6.02
N GLU A 35 -17.78 -7.82 5.19
CA GLU A 35 -16.34 -7.68 4.94
C GLU A 35 -16.03 -6.42 4.12
N ILE A 36 -16.82 -6.11 3.09
CA ILE A 36 -16.66 -4.88 2.30
C ILE A 36 -16.87 -3.64 3.18
N GLU A 37 -17.92 -3.63 4.00
CA GLU A 37 -18.21 -2.55 4.94
C GLU A 37 -17.08 -2.37 5.97
N PHE A 38 -16.55 -3.47 6.50
CA PHE A 38 -15.40 -3.44 7.39
C PHE A 38 -14.15 -2.86 6.71
N LEU A 39 -13.78 -3.37 5.54
CA LEU A 39 -12.60 -2.91 4.81
C LEU A 39 -12.69 -1.42 4.43
N ALA A 40 -13.90 -0.94 4.12
CA ALA A 40 -14.15 0.46 3.80
C ALA A 40 -14.18 1.40 5.01
N SER A 41 -14.45 0.86 6.20
CA SER A 41 -14.55 1.66 7.43
C SER A 41 -13.20 2.25 7.84
N ASP A 42 -13.27 3.40 8.50
CA ASP A 42 -12.11 4.10 9.03
C ASP A 42 -11.57 3.38 10.28
N ALA A 43 -10.25 3.25 10.34
CA ALA A 43 -9.49 2.85 11.52
C ALA A 43 -8.81 4.08 12.12
N HIS A 44 -9.04 4.32 13.40
CA HIS A 44 -8.41 5.36 14.20
C HIS A 44 -7.21 4.78 14.94
N VAL A 45 -6.04 5.38 14.80
CA VAL A 45 -4.80 4.93 15.45
C VAL A 45 -3.97 6.13 15.89
N ILE A 46 -3.01 5.92 16.79
CA ILE A 46 -2.07 6.96 17.22
C ILE A 46 -0.65 6.46 16.93
N VAL A 47 0.14 7.24 16.20
CA VAL A 47 1.55 6.96 15.89
C VAL A 47 2.37 8.20 16.22
N GLY A 48 3.44 8.07 17.01
CA GLY A 48 4.31 9.21 17.33
C GLY A 48 3.55 10.41 17.94
N ASP A 49 2.56 10.15 18.79
CA ASP A 49 1.66 11.13 19.40
C ASP A 49 0.79 11.92 18.40
N VAL A 50 0.60 11.39 17.20
CA VAL A 50 -0.26 11.94 16.14
C VAL A 50 -1.46 11.02 15.91
N PRO A 51 -2.71 11.50 16.07
CA PRO A 51 -3.90 10.73 15.74
C PRO A 51 -4.08 10.66 14.22
N LEU A 52 -4.31 9.45 13.72
CA LEU A 52 -4.45 9.15 12.30
C LEU A 52 -5.75 8.39 12.04
N VAL A 53 -6.32 8.59 10.86
CA VAL A 53 -7.54 7.94 10.38
C VAL A 53 -7.28 7.39 8.98
N VAL A 54 -7.37 6.07 8.84
CA VAL A 54 -7.04 5.35 7.62
C VAL A 54 -8.06 4.24 7.39
N PRO A 55 -8.57 4.00 6.17
CA PRO A 55 -9.45 2.85 5.90
C PRO A 55 -8.73 1.53 6.22
N PHE A 56 -9.44 0.55 6.78
CA PHE A 56 -8.85 -0.77 7.11
C PHE A 56 -8.18 -1.43 5.91
N VAL A 57 -8.73 -1.27 4.70
CA VAL A 57 -8.17 -1.87 3.48
C VAL A 57 -6.76 -1.35 3.12
N ALA A 58 -6.38 -0.16 3.59
CA ALA A 58 -5.04 0.39 3.39
C ALA A 58 -4.02 -0.16 4.40
N LEU A 59 -4.49 -0.85 5.45
CA LEU A 59 -3.66 -1.44 6.51
C LEU A 59 -3.26 -2.88 6.17
N THR A 60 -2.57 -3.04 5.04
CA THR A 60 -2.23 -4.38 4.49
C THR A 60 -1.42 -5.23 5.44
N GLY A 61 -0.50 -4.64 6.20
CA GLY A 61 0.30 -5.37 7.20
C GLY A 61 -0.54 -6.01 8.31
N LEU A 62 -1.67 -5.40 8.67
CA LEU A 62 -2.59 -5.88 9.71
C LEU A 62 -3.66 -6.81 9.15
N VAL A 63 -4.29 -6.44 8.03
CA VAL A 63 -5.38 -7.23 7.42
C VAL A 63 -4.86 -8.47 6.70
N SER A 64 -3.70 -8.36 6.05
CA SER A 64 -3.07 -9.43 5.28
C SER A 64 -1.90 -10.06 6.02
N ALA A 65 -1.83 -9.94 7.35
CA ALA A 65 -0.74 -10.42 8.19
C ALA A 65 -0.26 -11.79 7.69
N LYS A 66 0.98 -11.79 7.15
CA LYS A 66 1.54 -12.93 6.45
C LYS A 66 1.43 -14.16 7.34
N HIS A 67 1.02 -15.29 6.76
CA HIS A 67 0.98 -16.56 7.46
C HIS A 67 2.33 -16.79 8.14
N SER A 68 2.35 -16.76 9.48
CA SER A 68 3.52 -17.20 10.23
C SER A 68 3.82 -18.64 9.83
N PHE A 69 5.09 -18.94 9.60
CA PHE A 69 5.56 -20.31 9.45
C PHE A 69 5.46 -21.00 10.82
N SER A 70 4.26 -21.48 11.14
CA SER A 70 3.97 -22.22 12.35
C SER A 70 3.54 -23.64 12.01
N LEU A 71 4.06 -24.59 12.80
CA LEU A 71 3.65 -25.99 12.75
C LEU A 71 2.18 -26.16 13.15
N ASN A 72 1.59 -25.18 13.86
CA ASN A 72 0.18 -25.17 14.25
C ASN A 72 -0.60 -24.04 13.56
N LYS A 73 -0.80 -24.19 12.24
CA LYS A 73 -1.52 -23.22 11.40
C LYS A 73 -2.91 -22.83 11.93
N SER A 74 -3.63 -23.77 12.56
CA SER A 74 -4.98 -23.52 13.09
C SER A 74 -4.95 -22.57 14.28
N LYS A 75 -4.05 -22.82 15.25
CA LYS A 75 -3.87 -21.95 16.42
C LYS A 75 -3.42 -20.55 16.01
N ASP A 76 -2.46 -20.46 15.09
CA ASP A 76 -1.95 -19.19 14.59
C ASP A 76 -3.02 -18.39 13.85
N ARG A 77 -3.83 -19.05 13.01
CA ARG A 77 -4.95 -18.40 12.32
C ARG A 77 -6.00 -17.89 13.30
N LYS A 78 -6.31 -18.66 14.36
CA LYS A 78 -7.22 -18.22 15.41
C LYS A 78 -6.67 -17.01 16.16
N ALA A 79 -5.41 -17.05 16.58
CA ALA A 79 -4.75 -15.94 17.28
C ALA A 79 -4.61 -14.68 16.39
N ALA A 80 -4.37 -14.84 15.08
CA ALA A 80 -4.37 -13.72 14.14
C ALA A 80 -5.75 -13.09 14.00
N LYS A 81 -6.81 -13.91 13.90
CA LYS A 81 -8.19 -13.44 13.86
C LYS A 81 -8.56 -12.69 15.15
N GLU A 82 -8.22 -13.24 16.31
CA GLU A 82 -8.50 -12.59 17.61
C GLU A 82 -7.80 -11.23 17.73
N ARG A 83 -6.52 -11.13 17.34
CA ARG A 83 -5.78 -9.87 17.30
C ARG A 83 -6.40 -8.85 16.34
N LEU A 84 -6.86 -9.29 15.16
CA LEU A 84 -7.50 -8.40 14.20
C LEU A 84 -8.84 -7.86 14.72
N GLU A 85 -9.65 -8.70 15.37
CA GLU A 85 -10.93 -8.28 15.96
C GLU A 85 -10.71 -7.35 17.17
N GLU A 86 -9.70 -7.60 17.99
CA GLU A 86 -9.31 -6.71 19.09
C GLU A 86 -8.84 -5.36 18.56
N PHE A 87 -7.94 -5.36 17.57
CA PHE A 87 -7.48 -4.15 16.90
C PHE A 87 -8.65 -3.37 16.30
N ARG A 88 -9.55 -4.07 15.57
CA ARG A 88 -10.76 -3.48 15.00
C ARG A 88 -11.60 -2.78 16.06
N LYS A 89 -11.81 -3.43 17.20
CA LYS A 89 -12.60 -2.87 18.30
C LYS A 89 -11.93 -1.64 18.91
N SER A 90 -10.62 -1.65 19.10
CA SER A 90 -9.91 -0.46 19.60
C SER A 90 -9.88 0.67 18.57
N ALA A 91 -9.67 0.36 17.30
CA ALA A 91 -9.51 1.34 16.23
C ALA A 91 -10.84 1.87 15.68
N SER A 92 -12.00 1.45 16.21
CA SER A 92 -13.31 1.88 15.69
C SER A 92 -13.69 3.32 16.05
N SER A 93 -12.97 3.96 16.97
CA SER A 93 -13.25 5.33 17.40
C SER A 93 -11.99 6.06 17.84
N GLN A 94 -12.03 7.39 17.81
CA GLN A 94 -10.92 8.23 18.24
C GLN A 94 -10.59 8.07 19.73
N ASP A 95 -11.59 7.89 20.60
CA ASP A 95 -11.40 7.79 22.06
C ASP A 95 -10.72 6.48 22.49
N THR A 96 -10.84 5.44 21.66
CA THR A 96 -10.26 4.11 21.91
C THR A 96 -9.06 3.80 21.03
N ALA A 97 -8.61 4.77 20.22
CA ALA A 97 -7.59 4.58 19.21
C ALA A 97 -6.30 3.99 19.83
N PRO A 98 -5.84 2.81 19.38
CA PRO A 98 -4.64 2.21 19.92
C PRO A 98 -3.41 3.02 19.50
N THR A 99 -2.45 3.14 20.43
CA THR A 99 -1.11 3.62 20.11
C THR A 99 -0.30 2.48 19.51
N ILE A 100 0.30 2.70 18.35
CA ILE A 100 1.11 1.70 17.65
C ILE A 100 2.47 2.30 17.28
N ASP A 101 3.51 1.48 17.39
CA ASP A 101 4.88 1.91 17.15
C ASP A 101 5.16 2.13 15.64
N ASN A 102 4.55 1.28 14.80
CA ASN A 102 4.61 1.39 13.34
C ASN A 102 3.26 1.09 12.68
N LEU A 103 3.05 1.68 11.52
CA LEU A 103 1.87 1.51 10.69
C LEU A 103 2.29 1.44 9.22
N GLU A 104 2.10 0.30 8.59
CA GLU A 104 2.24 0.16 7.14
C GLU A 104 0.96 0.68 6.47
N ILE A 105 1.12 1.69 5.59
CA ILE A 105 0.04 2.23 4.78
C ILE A 105 0.31 1.86 3.33
N THR A 106 -0.67 1.23 2.71
CA THR A 106 -0.62 0.86 1.29
C THR A 106 -1.81 1.48 0.57
N MET A 107 -1.54 2.23 -0.50
CA MET A 107 -2.54 2.87 -1.32
C MET A 107 -2.73 2.11 -2.63
N ARG A 108 -3.91 1.55 -2.84
CA ARG A 108 -4.23 0.76 -4.04
C ARG A 108 -5.48 1.23 -4.73
N THR A 109 -5.55 0.84 -5.99
CA THR A 109 -6.68 0.95 -6.89
C THR A 109 -7.54 -0.31 -6.77
N TYR A 110 -8.32 -0.40 -5.70
CA TYR A 110 -9.11 -1.58 -5.27
C TYR A 110 -10.21 -2.06 -6.26
N GLY A 111 -10.21 -1.57 -7.50
CA GLY A 111 -11.07 -2.04 -8.58
C GLY A 111 -10.40 -2.17 -9.95
N TRP A 112 -9.10 -1.86 -10.07
CA TRP A 112 -8.40 -1.82 -11.36
C TRP A 112 -7.58 -3.10 -11.64
N ASP A 113 -6.74 -3.51 -10.69
CA ASP A 113 -5.76 -4.60 -10.87
C ASP A 113 -6.11 -5.90 -10.14
N ASP A 114 -7.15 -5.88 -9.30
CA ASP A 114 -7.49 -7.01 -8.45
C ASP A 114 -8.25 -8.07 -9.27
N PHE A 115 -7.73 -9.30 -9.27
CA PHE A 115 -8.41 -10.52 -9.76
C PHE A 115 -9.79 -10.78 -9.10
N ASP A 116 -10.17 -9.94 -8.12
CA ASP A 116 -11.40 -9.99 -7.36
C ASP A 116 -12.24 -8.73 -7.61
N THR A 117 -13.10 -8.81 -8.62
CA THR A 117 -14.05 -7.76 -8.98
C THR A 117 -15.03 -7.41 -7.85
N SER A 118 -15.11 -8.18 -6.77
CA SER A 118 -16.00 -7.85 -5.65
C SER A 118 -15.47 -6.67 -4.81
N LEU A 119 -14.15 -6.40 -4.85
CA LEU A 119 -13.55 -5.29 -4.11
C LEU A 119 -13.88 -3.92 -4.68
N ILE A 120 -14.25 -3.80 -5.96
CA ILE A 120 -14.65 -2.50 -6.56
C ILE A 120 -15.80 -1.83 -5.78
N ARG A 121 -16.62 -2.64 -5.10
CA ARG A 121 -17.76 -2.18 -4.30
C ARG A 121 -17.33 -1.43 -3.04
N ILE A 122 -16.06 -1.53 -2.64
CA ILE A 122 -15.49 -0.78 -1.53
C ILE A 122 -15.42 0.73 -1.84
N CYS A 123 -15.23 1.10 -3.11
CA CYS A 123 -14.99 2.49 -3.50
C CYS A 123 -16.15 3.41 -3.12
N SER A 124 -17.40 2.93 -3.25
CA SER A 124 -18.59 3.71 -2.88
C SER A 124 -18.86 3.76 -1.38
N ARG A 125 -18.09 3.01 -0.58
CA ARG A 125 -18.24 2.90 0.88
C ARG A 125 -17.21 3.73 1.65
N PHE A 126 -16.15 4.19 1.00
CA PHE A 126 -15.18 5.06 1.64
C PHE A 126 -15.79 6.40 2.06
N THR A 127 -15.48 6.80 3.27
CA THR A 127 -15.87 8.09 3.87
C THR A 127 -14.93 9.21 3.41
N ARG A 128 -13.62 8.93 3.41
CA ARG A 128 -12.55 9.87 3.04
C ARG A 128 -12.53 10.17 1.54
N GLN A 129 -12.27 11.41 1.17
CA GLN A 129 -12.23 11.86 -0.23
C GLN A 129 -11.00 11.30 -0.95
N TRP A 130 -9.83 11.31 -0.30
CA TRP A 130 -8.60 10.77 -0.89
C TRP A 130 -8.75 9.28 -1.26
N SER A 131 -9.40 8.47 -0.40
CA SER A 131 -9.57 7.05 -0.66
C SER A 131 -10.49 6.82 -1.85
N ARG A 132 -11.54 7.65 -1.99
CA ARG A 132 -12.42 7.64 -3.17
C ARG A 132 -11.68 8.05 -4.43
N SER A 133 -10.81 9.07 -4.37
CA SER A 133 -10.10 9.57 -5.55
C SER A 133 -9.11 8.56 -6.14
N VAL A 134 -8.57 7.65 -5.34
CA VAL A 134 -7.59 6.65 -5.81
C VAL A 134 -8.20 5.28 -6.11
N CYS A 135 -9.36 4.95 -5.53
CA CYS A 135 -9.90 3.59 -5.54
C CYS A 135 -10.10 2.99 -6.94
N ASN A 136 -10.57 3.80 -7.88
CA ASN A 136 -10.88 3.38 -9.25
C ASN A 136 -10.07 4.16 -10.31
N ASP A 137 -9.07 4.93 -9.90
CA ASP A 137 -8.25 5.73 -10.81
C ASP A 137 -6.76 5.50 -10.53
N PRO A 138 -6.11 4.55 -11.24
CA PRO A 138 -4.67 4.32 -11.13
C PRO A 138 -3.84 5.48 -11.64
N SER A 139 -4.44 6.40 -12.40
CA SER A 139 -3.80 7.61 -12.89
C SER A 139 -4.10 8.81 -11.98
N SER A 140 -4.74 8.62 -10.82
CA SER A 140 -5.02 9.74 -9.91
C SER A 140 -3.72 10.44 -9.49
N PRO A 141 -3.71 11.78 -9.37
CA PRO A 141 -2.51 12.54 -9.00
C PRO A 141 -1.88 12.06 -7.70
N LEU A 142 -2.71 11.71 -6.71
CA LEU A 142 -2.23 11.16 -5.46
C LEU A 142 -1.51 9.83 -5.67
N GLN A 143 -2.05 8.91 -6.50
CA GLN A 143 -1.38 7.65 -6.82
C GLN A 143 -0.02 7.88 -7.50
N GLN A 144 0.05 8.82 -8.44
CA GLN A 144 1.29 9.11 -9.16
C GLN A 144 2.38 9.78 -8.31
N ALA A 145 1.98 10.55 -7.30
CA ALA A 145 2.91 11.27 -6.43
C ALA A 145 3.52 10.37 -5.32
N MET A 146 2.89 9.23 -5.02
CA MET A 146 3.28 8.32 -3.94
C MET A 146 4.40 7.33 -4.38
N PRO A 147 5.04 6.61 -3.43
CA PRO A 147 6.15 5.72 -3.75
C PRO A 147 5.81 4.70 -4.84
N HIS A 148 6.55 4.75 -5.94
CA HIS A 148 6.24 3.94 -7.13
C HIS A 148 6.26 2.43 -6.84
N ASP A 149 7.16 2.01 -5.95
CA ASP A 149 7.37 0.61 -5.59
C ASP A 149 6.29 0.15 -4.60
N ASN A 150 5.16 -0.29 -5.15
CA ASN A 150 3.97 -0.83 -4.46
C ASN A 150 3.12 0.17 -3.67
N ASN A 151 3.32 1.49 -3.83
CA ASN A 151 2.49 2.54 -3.22
C ASN A 151 2.31 2.37 -1.72
N HIS A 152 3.39 1.97 -1.04
CA HIS A 152 3.39 1.73 0.39
C HIS A 152 4.53 2.47 1.08
N PHE A 153 4.28 2.85 2.32
CA PHE A 153 5.24 3.47 3.22
C PHE A 153 4.86 3.14 4.66
N PHE A 154 5.77 3.38 5.58
CA PHE A 154 5.55 3.18 7.01
C PHE A 154 5.44 4.54 7.70
N LEU A 155 4.52 4.65 8.64
CA LEU A 155 4.51 5.71 9.65
C LEU A 155 4.98 5.12 10.97
N VAL A 156 5.96 5.76 11.61
CA VAL A 156 6.64 5.22 12.79
C VAL A 156 6.90 6.32 13.81
N ASP A 157 6.85 5.96 15.09
CA ASP A 157 7.33 6.79 16.18
C ASP A 157 8.87 6.82 16.18
N ASP A 158 9.49 7.99 16.06
CA ASP A 158 10.95 8.14 15.99
C ASP A 158 11.69 7.64 17.24
N ARG A 159 10.99 7.47 18.36
CA ARG A 159 11.49 6.85 19.60
C ARG A 159 11.49 5.32 19.53
N LYS A 160 10.88 4.74 18.48
CA LYS A 160 10.58 3.31 18.27
C LYS A 160 11.08 2.78 16.93
N LEU A 161 12.14 3.38 16.37
CA LEU A 161 12.75 2.91 15.12
C LEU A 161 13.32 1.48 15.20
N ASP A 162 13.46 0.93 16.40
CA ASP A 162 13.78 -0.47 16.64
C ASP A 162 12.68 -1.44 16.18
N ALA A 163 11.47 -0.95 15.91
CA ALA A 163 10.40 -1.75 15.30
C ALA A 163 10.78 -2.32 13.92
N PHE A 164 11.79 -1.75 13.25
CA PHE A 164 12.36 -2.28 12.00
C PHE A 164 13.45 -3.34 12.18
N GLN A 165 13.72 -3.84 13.38
CA GLN A 165 14.77 -4.86 13.58
C GLN A 165 14.57 -6.14 12.74
N ASN A 166 13.32 -6.51 12.43
CA ASN A 166 13.00 -7.62 11.52
C ASN A 166 13.36 -7.31 10.06
N HIS A 167 13.59 -6.04 9.74
CA HIS A 167 14.04 -5.50 8.45
C HIS A 167 15.45 -4.94 8.61
N ARG A 168 16.43 -5.80 8.93
CA ARG A 168 17.82 -5.44 9.25
C ARG A 168 18.38 -4.31 8.38
N ARG A 169 18.20 -4.38 7.06
CA ARG A 169 18.65 -3.35 6.11
C ARG A 169 18.05 -1.97 6.38
N VAL A 170 16.74 -1.89 6.52
CA VAL A 170 16.02 -0.62 6.79
C VAL A 170 16.45 -0.08 8.14
N SER A 171 16.57 -0.93 9.16
CA SER A 171 17.02 -0.52 10.50
C SER A 171 18.44 0.04 10.49
N ASP A 172 19.37 -0.62 9.81
CA ASP A 172 20.76 -0.17 9.69
C ASP A 172 20.83 1.20 8.99
N GLN A 173 20.11 1.36 7.87
CA GLN A 173 20.06 2.62 7.11
C GLN A 173 19.41 3.77 7.90
N LEU A 174 18.33 3.51 8.63
CA LEU A 174 17.67 4.53 9.47
C LEU A 174 18.57 5.03 10.61
N ARG A 175 19.46 4.18 11.16
CA ARG A 175 20.41 4.59 12.21
C ARG A 175 21.48 5.55 11.70
N GLU A 176 21.79 5.50 10.42
CA GLU A 176 22.74 6.40 9.76
C GLU A 176 22.11 7.76 9.40
N MET A 177 20.78 7.86 9.44
CA MET A 177 20.07 9.09 9.07
C MET A 177 20.08 10.13 10.19
N HIS A 178 20.34 11.38 9.79
CA HIS A 178 20.09 12.55 10.63
C HIS A 178 18.76 13.18 10.22
N LEU A 179 17.67 12.70 10.80
CA LEU A 179 16.33 13.18 10.48
C LEU A 179 16.15 14.61 11.00
N LYS A 180 15.73 15.51 10.10
CA LYS A 180 15.35 16.89 10.41
C LYS A 180 13.89 17.10 10.01
N SER A 181 13.18 17.90 10.79
CA SER A 181 11.76 18.15 10.54
C SER A 181 11.55 18.76 9.15
N GLY A 182 10.73 18.08 8.34
CA GLY A 182 10.36 18.51 6.99
C GLY A 182 11.42 18.31 5.91
N GLU A 183 12.61 17.80 6.24
CA GLU A 183 13.64 17.46 5.26
C GLU A 183 13.67 15.93 5.08
N THR A 184 13.69 15.48 3.83
CA THR A 184 13.86 14.06 3.54
C THR A 184 15.34 13.67 3.65
N SER A 185 15.60 12.53 4.27
CA SER A 185 16.92 11.88 4.33
C SER A 185 16.91 10.62 3.48
N LEU A 186 18.02 10.33 2.78
CA LEU A 186 18.19 9.17 1.93
C LEU A 186 19.50 8.46 2.28
N VAL A 187 19.44 7.16 2.52
CA VAL A 187 20.63 6.32 2.72
C VAL A 187 20.54 5.09 1.83
N CYS A 188 21.55 4.90 0.99
CA CYS A 188 21.63 3.81 0.02
C CYS A 188 22.58 2.71 0.48
N ASP A 189 22.35 1.49 0.01
CA ASP A 189 23.25 0.38 0.31
C ASP A 189 24.56 0.54 -0.46
N THR A 190 25.66 0.65 0.29
CA THR A 190 27.01 0.83 -0.23
C THR A 190 27.55 -0.41 -0.94
N LYS A 191 26.90 -1.57 -0.77
CA LYS A 191 27.34 -2.85 -1.31
C LYS A 191 26.66 -3.24 -2.62
N SER A 192 25.78 -2.40 -3.17
CA SER A 192 25.18 -2.71 -4.47
C SER A 192 26.22 -2.58 -5.58
N THR A 193 26.48 -3.67 -6.29
CA THR A 193 27.43 -3.71 -7.42
C THR A 193 26.77 -3.43 -8.78
N GLY A 194 25.48 -3.08 -8.79
CA GLY A 194 24.71 -2.80 -10.02
C GLY A 194 24.34 -1.33 -10.18
N ASP A 195 23.83 -0.98 -11.36
CA ASP A 195 23.38 0.38 -11.70
C ASP A 195 22.17 0.83 -10.87
N THR A 196 21.44 -0.12 -10.29
CA THR A 196 20.33 0.14 -9.38
C THR A 196 20.76 -0.08 -7.93
N THR A 197 20.44 0.91 -7.10
CA THR A 197 20.64 0.85 -5.66
C THR A 197 19.29 0.88 -4.98
N LEU A 198 19.13 0.08 -3.91
CA LEU A 198 17.98 0.18 -3.03
C LEU A 198 18.38 1.07 -1.84
N CYS A 199 17.66 2.18 -1.72
CA CYS A 199 17.83 3.17 -0.68
C CYS A 199 16.62 3.15 0.25
N THR A 200 16.83 3.48 1.51
CA THR A 200 15.74 3.86 2.42
C THR A 200 15.68 5.38 2.42
N ALA A 201 14.47 5.92 2.30
CA ALA A 201 14.18 7.32 2.49
C ALA A 201 13.31 7.51 3.73
N ALA A 202 13.49 8.63 4.42
CA ALA A 202 12.65 8.98 5.56
C ALA A 202 12.46 10.49 5.69
N ILE A 203 11.30 10.91 6.18
CA ILE A 203 11.00 12.31 6.46
C ILE A 203 10.34 12.42 7.85
N ALA A 204 10.87 13.31 8.69
CA ALA A 204 10.21 13.67 9.94
C ALA A 204 9.07 14.66 9.62
N ILE A 205 7.84 14.31 9.98
CA ILE A 205 6.65 15.07 9.59
C ILE A 205 6.28 16.07 10.68
N GLU A 206 5.79 15.57 11.81
CA GLU A 206 5.43 16.37 12.97
C GLU A 206 5.59 15.56 14.26
N ARG A 207 5.87 16.22 15.38
CA ARG A 207 6.10 15.57 16.68
C ARG A 207 7.11 14.43 16.56
N HIS A 208 6.70 13.21 16.92
CA HIS A 208 7.49 11.99 16.84
C HIS A 208 7.15 11.14 15.60
N LEU A 209 6.36 11.67 14.66
CA LEU A 209 5.92 10.93 13.48
C LEU A 209 6.94 11.05 12.33
N VAL A 210 7.47 9.91 11.91
CA VAL A 210 8.37 9.77 10.76
C VAL A 210 7.70 8.87 9.72
N ALA A 211 7.79 9.28 8.45
CA ALA A 211 7.49 8.38 7.34
C ALA A 211 8.76 7.74 6.79
N VAL A 212 8.71 6.45 6.47
CA VAL A 212 9.82 5.65 5.95
C VAL A 212 9.36 4.87 4.72
N TRP A 213 10.13 4.89 3.64
CA TRP A 213 9.84 4.12 2.43
C TRP A 213 11.13 3.70 1.71
N SER A 214 10.97 2.82 0.72
CA SER A 214 12.08 2.36 -0.12
C SER A 214 12.09 3.12 -1.44
N VAL A 215 13.29 3.44 -1.91
CA VAL A 215 13.52 4.13 -3.18
C VAL A 215 14.50 3.30 -4.01
N TRP A 216 14.13 2.99 -5.25
CA TRP A 216 14.97 2.26 -6.19
C TRP A 216 15.41 3.17 -7.34
N GLY A 217 16.67 3.03 -7.76
CA GLY A 217 17.20 3.70 -8.94
C GLY A 217 18.70 3.95 -8.86
N SER A 218 19.22 4.69 -9.83
CA SER A 218 20.54 5.31 -9.71
C SER A 218 20.51 6.37 -8.59
N THR A 219 21.67 6.76 -8.05
CA THR A 219 21.75 7.76 -6.98
C THR A 219 21.05 9.07 -7.36
N THR A 220 21.20 9.53 -8.60
CA THR A 220 20.57 10.78 -9.08
C THR A 220 19.05 10.65 -9.16
N GLU A 221 18.54 9.54 -9.72
CA GLU A 221 17.10 9.28 -9.79
C GLU A 221 16.49 9.11 -8.41
N ALA A 222 17.17 8.38 -7.52
CA ALA A 222 16.74 8.16 -6.15
C ALA A 222 16.63 9.49 -5.39
N ASN A 223 17.60 10.41 -5.55
CA ASN A 223 17.56 11.75 -4.96
C ASN A 223 16.38 12.59 -5.46
N SER A 224 16.13 12.64 -6.76
CA SER A 224 14.97 13.38 -7.29
C SER A 224 13.65 12.74 -6.87
N ARG A 225 13.59 11.40 -6.83
CA ARG A 225 12.39 10.65 -6.46
C ARG A 225 12.04 10.82 -4.98
N GLN A 226 13.01 10.72 -4.08
CA GLN A 226 12.77 10.85 -2.63
C GLN A 226 12.25 12.23 -2.23
N GLU A 227 12.70 13.32 -2.88
CA GLU A 227 12.22 14.67 -2.56
C GLU A 227 10.73 14.81 -2.87
N ARG A 228 10.35 14.38 -4.08
CA ARG A 228 8.96 14.39 -4.54
C ARG A 228 8.08 13.48 -3.67
N GLU A 229 8.49 12.23 -3.49
CA GLU A 229 7.72 11.26 -2.69
C GLU A 229 7.60 11.70 -1.23
N GLY A 230 8.68 12.24 -0.64
CA GLY A 230 8.66 12.77 0.72
C GLY A 230 7.70 13.96 0.87
N ALA A 231 7.68 14.88 -0.11
CA ALA A 231 6.73 15.98 -0.14
C ALA A 231 5.28 15.49 -0.28
N ALA A 232 5.03 14.49 -1.13
CA ALA A 232 3.71 13.90 -1.33
C ALA A 232 3.21 13.17 -0.07
N ILE A 233 4.05 12.34 0.54
CA ILE A 233 3.74 11.62 1.79
C ILE A 233 3.45 12.61 2.91
N LYS A 234 4.29 13.64 3.08
CA LYS A 234 4.06 14.68 4.09
C LYS A 234 2.72 15.39 3.86
N ALA A 235 2.43 15.80 2.63
CA ALA A 235 1.17 16.43 2.29
C ALA A 235 -0.02 15.50 2.58
N PHE A 236 0.10 14.21 2.24
CA PHE A 236 -0.92 13.20 2.49
C PHE A 236 -1.19 12.99 3.97
N VAL A 237 -0.15 12.85 4.79
CA VAL A 237 -0.29 12.67 6.24
C VAL A 237 -0.96 13.89 6.86
N VAL A 238 -0.47 15.09 6.57
CA VAL A 238 -0.97 16.35 7.17
C VAL A 238 -2.38 16.68 6.71
N ASN A 239 -2.72 16.45 5.44
CA ASN A 239 -4.00 16.91 4.88
C ASN A 239 -5.07 15.82 4.75
N ALA A 240 -4.74 14.52 4.83
CA ALA A 240 -5.72 13.45 4.60
C ALA A 240 -5.83 12.44 5.74
N LEU A 241 -4.71 12.14 6.41
CA LEU A 241 -4.71 11.12 7.46
C LEU A 241 -5.04 11.67 8.85
N GLY A 242 -5.03 12.98 9.06
CA GLY A 242 -5.44 13.57 10.33
C GLY A 242 -6.93 13.31 10.67
N PRO A 243 -7.38 13.68 11.89
CA PRO A 243 -8.78 13.56 12.29
C PRO A 243 -9.74 14.24 11.32
N THR A 244 -9.32 15.38 10.77
CA THR A 244 -10.04 16.13 9.73
C THR A 244 -9.27 16.07 8.42
N GLU A 245 -9.98 15.80 7.33
CA GLU A 245 -9.44 15.79 5.97
C GLU A 245 -9.57 17.17 5.31
N ASN A 246 -8.48 17.66 4.73
CA ASN A 246 -8.40 18.81 3.82
C ASN A 246 -7.97 18.34 2.42
N PHE A 247 -8.86 17.59 1.77
CA PHE A 247 -8.60 17.04 0.44
C PHE A 247 -8.29 18.10 -0.63
N PRO A 248 -8.93 19.29 -0.69
CA PRO A 248 -8.55 20.33 -1.66
C PRO A 248 -7.08 20.75 -1.55
N SER A 249 -6.57 20.91 -0.32
CA SER A 249 -5.16 21.24 -0.10
C SER A 249 -4.24 20.09 -0.51
N LEU A 250 -4.62 18.85 -0.18
CA LEU A 250 -3.87 17.67 -0.64
C LEU A 250 -3.79 17.64 -2.16
N PHE A 251 -4.95 17.74 -2.81
CA PHE A 251 -5.10 17.63 -4.26
C PHE A 251 -4.24 18.67 -4.99
N SER A 252 -4.27 19.93 -4.54
CA SER A 252 -3.44 20.99 -5.10
C SER A 252 -1.95 20.65 -5.01
N LEU A 253 -1.47 20.20 -3.85
CA LEU A 253 -0.07 19.87 -3.63
C LEU A 253 0.39 18.69 -4.48
N VAL A 254 -0.39 17.60 -4.55
CA VAL A 254 0.01 16.43 -5.36
C VAL A 254 -0.02 16.71 -6.85
N CYS A 255 -0.89 17.63 -7.30
CA CYS A 255 -0.89 18.09 -8.68
C CYS A 255 0.40 18.81 -9.08
N GLU A 256 0.99 19.59 -8.18
CA GLU A 256 2.29 20.26 -8.40
C GLU A 256 3.46 19.27 -8.39
N LEU A 257 3.29 18.13 -7.71
CA LEU A 257 4.30 17.08 -7.57
C LEU A 257 4.25 16.04 -8.70
N ASN A 258 3.30 16.12 -9.64
CA ASN A 258 3.18 15.12 -10.70
C ASN A 258 4.41 15.07 -11.61
N THR A 259 4.83 13.86 -11.97
CA THR A 259 5.90 13.65 -12.93
C THR A 259 5.45 14.06 -14.34
N PRO A 260 6.18 14.96 -15.02
CA PRO A 260 5.80 15.39 -16.38
C PRO A 260 5.87 14.28 -17.43
N ALA A 261 6.48 13.14 -17.10
CA ALA A 261 6.63 12.00 -18.00
C ALA A 261 5.58 10.89 -17.81
N THR A 262 4.63 11.01 -16.86
CA THR A 262 3.60 9.98 -16.70
C THR A 262 2.60 10.06 -17.84
N PRO A 263 2.27 8.95 -18.54
CA PRO A 263 1.19 8.94 -19.50
C PRO A 263 -0.11 9.42 -18.84
N THR A 264 -0.77 10.41 -19.45
CA THR A 264 -2.13 10.78 -19.06
C THR A 264 -3.01 9.55 -19.19
N GLY A 265 -3.67 9.14 -18.11
CA GLY A 265 -4.60 8.00 -18.14
C GLY A 265 -5.76 8.22 -19.11
N ALA A 266 -6.69 7.25 -19.16
CA ALA A 266 -7.89 7.34 -20.00
C ALA A 266 -8.84 8.50 -19.62
N HIS A 267 -8.61 9.15 -18.47
CA HIS A 267 -9.37 10.28 -17.96
C HIS A 267 -8.62 11.60 -18.19
N GLU A 268 -9.37 12.68 -18.43
CA GLU A 268 -8.81 14.04 -18.55
C GLU A 268 -7.91 14.36 -17.36
N ASN A 269 -6.74 14.96 -17.60
CA ASN A 269 -5.78 15.27 -16.55
C ASN A 269 -6.46 16.12 -15.46
N PRO A 270 -6.71 15.58 -14.26
CA PRO A 270 -7.47 16.29 -13.24
C PRO A 270 -6.65 17.43 -12.61
N CYS A 271 -5.34 17.47 -12.86
CA CYS A 271 -4.45 18.59 -12.55
C CYS A 271 -4.33 19.62 -13.67
N GLY A 272 -5.11 19.48 -14.74
CA GLY A 272 -5.13 20.40 -15.86
C GLY A 272 -5.67 21.76 -15.45
N LEU A 273 -4.77 22.70 -15.15
CA LEU A 273 -5.00 24.08 -15.53
C LEU A 273 -4.95 24.12 -17.07
N SER A 274 -5.97 24.71 -17.70
CA SER A 274 -5.84 25.21 -19.08
C SER A 274 -4.49 25.90 -19.22
N PRO A 275 -3.75 25.72 -20.34
CA PRO A 275 -2.47 26.36 -20.52
C PRO A 275 -2.67 27.87 -20.35
N ILE A 276 -2.24 28.40 -19.21
CA ILE A 276 -2.05 29.84 -19.05
C ILE A 276 -0.89 30.13 -20.00
N SER A 277 -1.26 30.58 -21.20
CA SER A 277 -0.37 31.30 -22.11
C SER A 277 0.30 32.38 -21.27
N ARG A 278 1.53 32.14 -20.81
CA ARG A 278 2.34 33.21 -20.26
C ARG A 278 2.56 34.20 -21.41
N PRO A 279 2.21 35.49 -21.25
CA PRO A 279 2.47 36.51 -22.26
C PRO A 279 3.97 36.70 -22.50
#